data_AF-A0A4Y7L020-F1
#
_entry.id   AF-A0A4Y7L020-F1
#
_cell.length_a   1.000
_cell.length_b   1.000
_cell.length_c   1.000
_cell.angle_alpha   90.00
_cell.angle_beta   90.00
_cell.angle_gamma   90.00
#
_symmetry.space_group_name_H-M   'P 1'
#
loop_
_entity.id
_entity.type
_entity.pdbx_description
1 polymer ?
#
loop_
_entity_poly.entity_id
_entity_poly.type
_entity_poly.pdbx_seq_one_letter_code
_entity_poly.pdbx_strand_id
1 'polypeptide(L)'
;MPYLVRERLFIGNINDSAEILQDDNTEFKFIVSLLNSTSISFFNEWRPSITVNAKEIRKVFVGGSENASSTSQDDDSLGGKSQKLLYSLENAGKDLKLVRMAVPVRDMESENLLDYLEVCLDFIEDSRKQGSVLVHCFAGVSRSAAIVTAYLMRSEQLSQEDALESLRQSCEFVCPNDGFLDQLKMFEEMGFKINRASTIYKRFQLKVMGDSYNRGERIDSSKFGVDPGLPTSTISSEVSASSEEAKRMPAYRCKKCRRIVALEENLVGHEPGEGESCFEWKKRKNSKSSKTYDEHECSSIFVEPLQWMKSVEEGALEGKLSCLHCDARLGYFNWSGIQCSCGSWITPAFQLHKGRVDIS
;
A
#
# COMPACT_ATOMS: atom_id res chain seq x y z
N MET A 1 15.48 -3.82 28.00
CA MET A 1 15.97 -5.01 27.27
C MET A 1 14.83 -5.51 26.38
N PRO A 2 15.11 -5.69 25.08
CA PRO A 2 14.10 -6.10 24.11
C PRO A 2 13.66 -7.55 24.34
N TYR A 3 12.46 -7.88 23.86
CA TYR A 3 11.85 -9.20 24.01
C TYR A 3 12.26 -10.12 22.87
N LEU A 4 12.73 -11.33 23.19
CA LEU A 4 13.04 -12.37 22.22
C LEU A 4 11.74 -12.97 21.66
N VAL A 5 11.52 -12.84 20.36
CA VAL A 5 10.34 -13.37 19.66
C VAL A 5 10.63 -14.74 19.07
N ARG A 6 11.73 -14.84 18.32
CA ARG A 6 12.27 -16.05 17.73
C ARG A 6 13.79 -15.97 17.76
N GLU A 7 14.49 -17.06 17.43
CA GLU A 7 15.95 -17.05 17.34
C GLU A 7 16.44 -15.84 16.53
N ARG A 8 17.28 -15.00 17.16
CA ARG A 8 17.86 -13.78 16.57
C ARG A 8 16.85 -12.72 16.11
N LEU A 9 15.59 -12.80 16.53
CA LEU A 9 14.56 -11.81 16.27
C LEU A 9 14.02 -11.25 17.58
N PHE A 10 14.20 -9.96 17.78
CA PHE A 10 13.76 -9.26 18.97
C PHE A 10 12.81 -8.12 18.61
N ILE A 11 11.87 -7.84 19.51
CA ILE A 11 10.99 -6.66 19.46
C ILE A 11 11.30 -5.75 20.63
N GLY A 12 11.31 -4.44 20.41
CA GLY A 12 11.57 -3.46 21.46
C GLY A 12 10.98 -2.09 21.19
N ASN A 13 11.30 -1.15 22.06
CA ASN A 13 10.91 0.25 21.96
C ASN A 13 12.13 1.14 21.64
N ILE A 14 11.93 2.45 21.61
CA ILE A 14 12.99 3.40 21.28
C ILE A 14 14.13 3.43 22.31
N ASN A 15 13.85 3.17 23.59
CA ASN A 15 14.89 3.08 24.62
C ASN A 15 15.79 1.88 24.37
N ASP A 16 15.22 0.71 24.05
CA ASP A 16 16.02 -0.49 23.72
C ASP A 16 16.95 -0.23 22.53
N SER A 17 16.43 0.40 21.47
CA SER A 17 17.25 0.76 20.30
C SER A 17 18.34 1.78 20.66
N ALA A 18 18.03 2.77 21.50
CA ALA A 18 18.98 3.77 21.94
C ALA A 18 20.13 3.17 22.76
N GLU A 19 19.81 2.22 23.65
CA GLU A 19 20.81 1.48 24.42
C GLU A 19 21.72 0.67 23.49
N ILE A 20 21.14 -0.08 22.54
CA ILE A 20 21.89 -0.90 21.57
C ILE A 20 22.79 -0.03 20.67
N LEU A 21 22.31 1.13 20.22
CA LEU A 21 23.10 2.05 19.37
C LEU A 21 24.29 2.67 20.11
N GLN A 22 24.28 2.67 21.44
CA GLN A 22 25.35 3.22 22.28
C GLN A 22 26.25 2.14 22.89
N ASP A 23 25.86 0.87 22.82
CA ASP A 23 26.59 -0.26 23.40
C ASP A 23 27.59 -0.87 22.42
N ASP A 24 28.88 -0.75 22.76
CA ASP A 24 29.99 -1.28 21.97
C ASP A 24 30.08 -2.82 21.99
N ASN A 25 29.44 -3.48 22.97
CA ASN A 25 29.49 -4.93 23.16
C ASN A 25 28.17 -5.63 22.82
N THR A 26 27.30 -4.94 22.08
CA THR A 26 25.98 -5.46 21.73
C THR A 26 26.07 -6.72 20.84
N GLU A 27 25.20 -7.70 21.08
CA GLU A 27 25.05 -8.87 20.21
C GLU A 27 24.26 -8.58 18.93
N PHE A 28 23.63 -7.41 18.87
CA PHE A 28 22.82 -6.98 17.73
C PHE A 28 23.72 -6.57 16.56
N LYS A 29 23.27 -6.89 15.35
CA LYS A 29 23.93 -6.46 14.11
C LYS A 29 23.00 -5.63 13.23
N PHE A 30 21.70 -5.82 13.38
CA PHE A 30 20.69 -5.19 12.53
C PHE A 30 19.57 -4.57 13.36
N ILE A 31 19.07 -3.41 12.90
CA ILE A 31 17.95 -2.70 13.53
C ILE A 31 16.95 -2.29 12.44
N VAL A 32 15.67 -2.59 12.65
CA VAL A 32 14.55 -2.05 11.88
C VAL A 32 13.85 -0.99 12.73
N SER A 33 13.94 0.27 12.33
CA SER A 33 13.35 1.41 13.03
C SER A 33 12.10 1.92 12.32
N LEU A 34 10.95 1.71 12.94
CA LEU A 34 9.63 2.15 12.43
C LEU A 34 9.21 3.42 13.17
N LEU A 35 9.66 4.57 12.69
CA LEU A 35 9.47 5.89 13.29
C LEU A 35 8.88 6.86 12.27
N ASN A 36 8.43 8.04 12.71
CA ASN A 36 7.86 9.04 11.80
C ASN A 36 8.92 9.67 10.87
N SER A 37 10.21 9.54 11.21
CA SER A 37 11.33 10.07 10.44
C SER A 37 12.39 8.98 10.27
N THR A 38 13.06 8.97 9.13
CA THR A 38 14.20 8.07 8.89
C THR A 38 15.49 8.59 9.51
N SER A 39 15.56 9.90 9.81
CA SER A 39 16.76 10.56 10.32
C SER A 39 17.25 9.94 11.64
N ILE A 40 18.54 9.60 11.72
CA ILE A 40 19.15 9.15 12.97
C ILE A 40 19.13 10.26 14.04
N SER A 41 19.13 11.53 13.62
CA SER A 41 19.05 12.69 14.52
C SER A 41 17.77 12.69 15.35
N PHE A 42 16.74 11.93 14.95
CA PHE A 42 15.54 11.73 15.73
C PHE A 42 15.83 11.25 17.16
N PHE A 43 16.88 10.44 17.37
CA PHE A 43 17.27 10.01 18.72
C PHE A 43 17.76 11.17 19.59
N ASN A 44 18.50 12.11 19.00
CA ASN A 44 18.96 13.33 19.67
C ASN A 44 17.78 14.29 19.94
N GLU A 45 16.87 14.46 18.97
CA GLU A 45 15.66 15.27 19.13
C GLU A 45 14.73 14.73 20.23
N TRP A 46 14.55 13.41 20.29
CA TRP A 46 13.77 12.74 21.32
C TRP A 46 14.44 12.82 22.69
N ARG A 47 15.77 12.61 22.75
CA ARG A 47 16.54 12.66 23.99
C ARG A 47 17.94 13.27 23.73
N PRO A 48 18.14 14.57 24.04
CA PRO A 48 19.36 15.30 23.70
C PRO A 48 20.67 14.75 24.28
N SER A 49 20.58 13.89 25.31
CA SER A 49 21.75 13.21 25.87
C SER A 49 22.26 12.07 24.99
N ILE A 50 21.51 11.67 23.95
CA ILE A 50 21.85 10.57 23.05
C ILE A 50 22.39 11.15 21.75
N THR A 51 23.62 10.78 21.42
CA THR A 51 24.22 11.08 20.12
C THR A 51 24.59 9.77 19.44
N VAL A 52 24.02 9.53 18.26
CA VAL A 52 24.28 8.33 17.46
C VAL A 52 24.89 8.76 16.14
N ASN A 53 26.06 8.21 15.84
CA ASN A 53 26.67 8.38 14.52
C ASN A 53 25.93 7.48 13.53
N ALA A 54 25.67 8.01 12.34
CA ALA A 54 25.24 7.19 11.21
C ALA A 54 25.90 7.64 9.91
N LYS A 55 26.06 6.69 9.00
CA LYS A 55 26.51 6.91 7.63
C LYS A 55 25.51 6.23 6.69
N GLU A 56 24.80 7.06 5.93
CA GLU A 56 23.85 6.58 4.92
C GLU A 56 24.53 5.64 3.92
N ILE A 57 23.87 4.52 3.64
CA ILE A 57 24.23 3.57 2.60
C ILE A 57 23.40 3.85 1.36
N ARG A 58 22.06 3.92 1.50
CA ARG A 58 21.13 4.23 0.41
C ARG A 58 19.75 4.64 0.91
N LYS A 59 19.01 5.39 0.09
CA LYS A 59 17.57 5.66 0.22
C LYS A 59 16.80 5.02 -0.92
N VAL A 60 15.64 4.44 -0.59
CA VAL A 60 14.76 3.79 -1.56
C VAL A 60 13.42 4.51 -1.56
N PHE A 61 12.94 4.89 -2.74
CA PHE A 61 11.67 5.62 -2.93
C PHE A 61 10.64 4.75 -3.65
N VAL A 62 9.36 5.01 -3.40
CA VAL A 62 8.26 4.32 -4.08
C VAL A 62 8.29 4.66 -5.58
N GLY A 63 8.41 3.63 -6.43
CA GLY A 63 8.36 3.76 -7.90
C GLY A 63 9.66 4.20 -8.59
N GLY A 64 10.80 4.23 -7.88
CA GLY A 64 12.12 4.57 -8.44
C GLY A 64 13.10 3.40 -8.45
N SER A 65 14.00 3.39 -9.45
CA SER A 65 15.17 2.51 -9.51
C SER A 65 16.22 2.92 -8.46
N GLU A 66 16.99 1.95 -7.97
CA GLU A 66 18.05 2.14 -6.98
C GLU A 66 19.09 3.17 -7.48
N ASN A 67 19.34 4.20 -6.66
CA ASN A 67 20.32 5.30 -6.81
C ASN A 67 19.76 6.65 -7.31
N ALA A 68 19.15 7.41 -6.41
CA ALA A 68 19.27 8.87 -6.45
C ALA A 68 20.51 9.27 -5.64
N SER A 69 21.62 9.50 -6.33
CA SER A 69 22.79 10.15 -5.74
C SER A 69 22.38 11.52 -5.20
N SER A 70 22.66 11.72 -3.92
CA SER A 70 22.47 12.94 -3.14
C SER A 70 22.77 14.24 -3.90
N THR A 71 21.78 15.12 -4.08
CA THR A 71 21.91 16.58 -3.90
C THR A 71 20.51 17.21 -3.77
N SER A 72 20.45 18.35 -3.07
CA SER A 72 19.33 19.28 -2.74
C SER A 72 18.35 18.79 -1.67
N GLN A 73 18.54 19.18 -0.40
CA GLN A 73 18.12 20.47 0.19
C GLN A 73 16.63 20.73 0.00
N ASP A 74 15.94 20.79 1.14
CA ASP A 74 14.57 21.22 1.30
C ASP A 74 14.36 22.57 0.60
N ASP A 75 13.66 22.56 -0.52
CA ASP A 75 13.08 23.75 -1.14
C ASP A 75 11.62 23.44 -1.51
N ASP A 76 10.72 23.79 -0.59
CA ASP A 76 9.26 23.71 -0.74
C ASP A 76 8.73 24.86 -1.63
N SER A 77 9.35 25.06 -2.79
CA SER A 77 9.06 26.24 -3.62
C SER A 77 9.42 26.06 -5.10
N LEU A 78 9.13 24.92 -5.74
CA LEU A 78 8.90 24.82 -7.21
C LEU A 78 8.65 23.36 -7.64
N GLY A 79 7.38 22.94 -7.68
CA GLY A 79 6.85 21.94 -8.64
C GLY A 79 7.54 20.58 -8.84
N GLY A 80 8.47 20.17 -7.97
CA GLY A 80 9.15 18.88 -8.05
C GLY A 80 8.28 17.76 -7.49
N LYS A 81 8.11 16.66 -8.24
CA LYS A 81 7.41 15.46 -7.79
C LYS A 81 8.12 14.87 -6.57
N SER A 82 7.61 15.13 -5.37
CA SER A 82 8.14 14.53 -4.14
C SER A 82 7.82 13.03 -4.13
N GLN A 83 8.82 12.20 -4.42
CA GLN A 83 8.69 10.75 -4.34
C GLN A 83 8.62 10.33 -2.87
N LYS A 84 7.67 9.44 -2.52
CA LYS A 84 7.53 8.91 -1.16
C LYS A 84 8.75 8.06 -0.82
N LEU A 85 9.49 8.42 0.23
CA LEU A 85 10.58 7.62 0.77
C LEU A 85 10.03 6.32 1.37
N LEU A 86 10.51 5.17 0.90
CA LEU A 86 10.10 3.86 1.39
C LEU A 86 10.94 3.46 2.62
N TYR A 87 12.27 3.56 2.52
CA TYR A 87 13.17 3.37 3.66
C TYR A 87 14.57 3.97 3.38
N SER A 88 15.34 4.16 4.44
CA SER A 88 16.77 4.51 4.39
C SER A 88 17.58 3.41 5.05
N LEU A 89 18.66 2.96 4.42
CA LEU A 89 19.65 2.07 5.02
C LEU A 89 20.89 2.87 5.39
N GLU A 90 21.40 2.61 6.60
CA GLU A 90 22.58 3.28 7.12
C GLU A 90 23.39 2.34 8.02
N ASN A 91 24.69 2.59 8.09
CA ASN A 91 25.50 2.08 9.18
C ASN A 91 25.36 3.02 10.37
N ALA A 92 25.13 2.51 11.57
CA ALA A 92 24.83 3.28 12.76
C ALA A 92 25.60 2.79 14.00
N GLY A 93 25.54 3.59 15.07
CA GLY A 93 26.23 3.35 16.33
C GLY A 93 27.66 3.92 16.34
N LYS A 94 28.34 3.80 17.48
CA LYS A 94 29.64 4.45 17.73
C LYS A 94 30.71 4.12 16.68
N ASP A 95 30.78 2.85 16.28
CA ASP A 95 31.74 2.32 15.28
C ASP A 95 31.13 2.10 13.89
N LEU A 96 29.87 2.52 13.64
CA LEU A 96 29.16 2.25 12.39
C LEU A 96 29.09 0.75 12.01
N LYS A 97 29.01 -0.13 13.01
CA LYS A 97 28.95 -1.60 12.83
C LYS A 97 27.54 -2.14 12.70
N LEU A 98 26.54 -1.40 13.18
CA LEU A 98 25.14 -1.80 13.12
C LEU A 98 24.55 -1.36 11.79
N VAL A 99 23.78 -2.22 11.13
CA VAL A 99 23.00 -1.85 9.94
C VAL A 99 21.59 -1.51 10.37
N ARG A 100 21.18 -0.26 10.17
CA ARG A 100 19.84 0.23 10.50
C ARG A 100 19.03 0.45 9.23
N MET A 101 17.86 -0.20 9.15
CA MET A 101 16.81 0.10 8.20
C MET A 101 15.79 1.04 8.85
N ALA A 102 15.75 2.28 8.40
CA ALA A 102 14.85 3.31 8.90
C ALA A 102 13.64 3.44 7.96
N VAL A 103 12.45 3.17 8.48
CA VAL A 103 11.20 3.13 7.71
C VAL A 103 10.25 4.21 8.25
N PRO A 104 9.86 5.21 7.43
CA PRO A 104 9.05 6.33 7.88
C PRO A 104 7.56 5.95 7.99
N VAL A 105 7.20 5.26 9.07
CA VAL A 105 5.83 4.79 9.33
C VAL A 105 5.21 5.55 10.50
N ARG A 106 4.06 6.19 10.25
CA ARG A 106 3.24 6.83 11.28
C ARG A 106 2.32 5.82 11.93
N ASP A 107 2.02 6.02 13.22
CA ASP A 107 1.14 5.12 13.98
C ASP A 107 -0.32 5.59 13.88
N MET A 108 -0.90 5.45 12.70
CA MET A 108 -2.27 5.85 12.43
C MET A 108 -2.96 4.78 11.59
N GLU A 109 -4.26 4.60 11.79
CA GLU A 109 -5.07 3.63 11.03
C GLU A 109 -5.07 3.94 9.52
N SER A 110 -4.87 5.20 9.14
CA SER A 110 -4.79 5.65 7.75
C SER A 110 -3.43 5.46 7.10
N GLU A 111 -2.40 5.03 7.85
CA GLU A 111 -1.07 4.78 7.29
C GLU A 111 -1.06 3.46 6.51
N ASN A 112 -0.58 3.51 5.26
CA ASN A 112 -0.48 2.33 4.40
C ASN A 112 0.77 1.51 4.78
N LEU A 113 0.57 0.48 5.60
CA LEU A 113 1.58 -0.49 6.02
C LEU A 113 1.98 -1.45 4.89
N LEU A 114 1.05 -1.78 3.98
CA LEU A 114 1.29 -2.73 2.89
C LEU A 114 2.46 -2.32 1.98
N ASP A 115 2.71 -1.01 1.83
CA ASP A 115 3.85 -0.50 1.08
C ASP A 115 5.20 -1.00 1.62
N TYR A 116 5.29 -1.22 2.94
CA TYR A 116 6.55 -1.51 3.64
C TYR A 116 6.73 -3.00 3.96
N LEU A 117 5.67 -3.82 3.89
CA LEU A 117 5.74 -5.21 4.35
C LEU A 117 6.85 -6.00 3.65
N GLU A 118 6.79 -6.14 2.32
CA GLU A 118 7.74 -7.02 1.61
C GLU A 118 9.21 -6.67 1.91
N VAL A 119 9.56 -5.38 1.83
CA VAL A 119 10.94 -4.91 2.06
C VAL A 119 11.40 -5.10 3.52
N CYS A 120 10.53 -4.87 4.51
CA CYS A 120 10.85 -5.07 5.91
C CYS A 120 11.01 -6.55 6.23
N LEU A 121 10.09 -7.38 5.74
CA LEU A 121 10.09 -8.80 6.02
C LEU A 121 11.29 -9.51 5.38
N ASP A 122 11.68 -9.11 4.16
CA ASP A 122 12.87 -9.63 3.47
C ASP A 122 14.15 -9.21 4.21
N PHE A 123 14.23 -7.94 4.65
CA PHE A 123 15.36 -7.47 5.45
C PHE A 123 15.49 -8.26 6.77
N ILE A 124 14.39 -8.53 7.47
CA ILE A 124 14.40 -9.32 8.71
C ILE A 124 14.90 -10.74 8.42
N GLU A 125 14.35 -11.41 7.40
CA GLU A 125 14.72 -12.77 7.01
C GLU A 125 16.22 -12.91 6.72
N ASP A 126 16.77 -12.01 5.90
CA ASP A 126 18.17 -12.06 5.52
C ASP A 126 19.13 -11.61 6.63
N SER A 127 18.69 -10.70 7.48
CA SER A 127 19.48 -10.22 8.62
C SER A 127 19.62 -11.28 9.71
N ARG A 128 18.55 -12.03 10.01
CA ARG A 128 18.57 -13.11 11.03
C ARG A 128 19.60 -14.19 10.73
N LYS A 129 19.88 -14.47 9.45
CA LYS A 129 20.91 -15.43 9.02
C LYS A 129 22.33 -14.98 9.42
N GLN A 130 22.54 -13.68 9.58
CA GLN A 130 23.84 -13.07 9.81
C GLN A 130 24.07 -12.55 11.24
N GLY A 131 23.01 -12.37 12.03
CA GLY A 131 23.10 -11.86 13.39
C GLY A 131 21.74 -11.52 14.00
N SER A 132 21.73 -11.01 15.23
CA SER A 132 20.52 -10.60 15.93
C SER A 132 19.93 -9.31 15.33
N VAL A 133 18.61 -9.33 15.16
CA VAL A 133 17.80 -8.24 14.59
C VAL A 133 16.87 -7.69 15.65
N LEU A 134 16.92 -6.38 15.87
CA LEU A 134 15.91 -5.65 16.65
C LEU A 134 14.90 -5.01 15.70
N VAL A 135 13.60 -5.27 15.91
CA VAL A 135 12.52 -4.50 15.29
C VAL A 135 11.89 -3.62 16.36
N HIS A 136 11.91 -2.30 16.16
CA HIS A 136 11.38 -1.37 17.14
C HIS A 136 10.58 -0.25 16.49
N CYS A 137 9.69 0.33 17.28
CA CYS A 137 9.07 1.62 16.99
C CYS A 137 9.29 2.54 18.20
N PHE A 138 8.46 3.56 18.36
CA PHE A 138 8.57 4.44 19.54
C PHE A 138 8.25 3.68 20.84
N ALA A 139 7.05 3.11 20.95
CA ALA A 139 6.57 2.44 22.17
C ALA A 139 6.81 0.93 22.21
N GLY A 140 7.13 0.31 21.07
CA GLY A 140 7.21 -1.16 20.96
C GLY A 140 5.85 -1.87 20.96
N VAL A 141 4.76 -1.13 20.73
CA VAL A 141 3.37 -1.63 20.90
C VAL A 141 2.67 -1.89 19.57
N SER A 142 2.68 -0.93 18.64
CA SER A 142 1.85 -0.98 17.42
C SER A 142 2.66 -1.20 16.14
N ARG A 143 3.38 -0.20 15.61
CA ARG A 143 4.13 -0.33 14.33
C ARG A 143 5.10 -1.52 14.27
N SER A 144 5.96 -1.67 15.28
CA SER A 144 6.90 -2.80 15.34
C SER A 144 6.19 -4.12 15.51
N ALA A 145 5.13 -4.17 16.32
CA ALA A 145 4.31 -5.36 16.46
C ALA A 145 3.66 -5.74 15.13
N ALA A 146 3.12 -4.79 14.36
CA ALA A 146 2.51 -5.07 13.07
C ALA A 146 3.50 -5.70 12.08
N ILE A 147 4.74 -5.18 12.01
CA ILE A 147 5.79 -5.74 11.15
C ILE A 147 6.23 -7.14 11.63
N VAL A 148 6.40 -7.33 12.93
CA VAL A 148 6.78 -8.65 13.48
C VAL A 148 5.65 -9.66 13.30
N THR A 149 4.38 -9.27 13.50
CA THR A 149 3.21 -10.11 13.21
C THR A 149 3.20 -10.51 11.73
N ALA A 150 3.34 -9.55 10.80
CA ALA A 150 3.44 -9.86 9.37
C ALA A 150 4.59 -10.83 9.04
N TYR A 151 5.72 -10.69 9.75
CA TYR A 151 6.86 -11.59 9.60
C TYR A 151 6.49 -13.02 9.99
N LEU A 152 5.91 -13.20 11.18
CA LEU A 152 5.46 -14.50 11.67
C LEU A 152 4.39 -15.12 10.76
N MET A 153 3.42 -14.32 10.30
CA MET A 153 2.41 -14.76 9.32
C MET A 153 3.08 -15.36 8.08
N ARG A 154 4.04 -14.64 7.48
CA ARG A 154 4.72 -15.09 6.26
C ARG A 154 5.66 -16.27 6.50
N SER A 155 6.48 -16.23 7.56
CA SER A 155 7.51 -17.24 7.83
C SER A 155 6.93 -18.55 8.38
N GLU A 156 5.85 -18.47 9.15
CA GLU A 156 5.25 -19.61 9.85
C GLU A 156 3.86 -19.98 9.29
N GLN A 157 3.38 -19.29 8.25
CA GLN A 157 2.08 -19.52 7.60
C GLN A 157 0.90 -19.45 8.60
N LEU A 158 0.99 -18.51 9.54
CA LEU A 158 -0.01 -18.27 10.56
C LEU A 158 -1.05 -17.26 10.06
N SER A 159 -2.30 -17.44 10.50
CA SER A 159 -3.33 -16.40 10.34
C SER A 159 -2.91 -15.11 11.05
N GLN A 160 -3.54 -13.99 10.71
CA GLN A 160 -3.30 -12.73 11.40
C GLN A 160 -3.47 -12.88 12.93
N GLU A 161 -4.54 -13.55 13.33
CA GLU A 161 -4.90 -13.74 14.73
C GLU A 161 -3.89 -14.64 15.46
N ASP A 162 -3.54 -15.79 14.87
CA ASP A 162 -2.59 -16.74 15.45
C ASP A 162 -1.17 -16.13 15.55
N ALA A 163 -0.74 -15.38 14.53
CA ALA A 163 0.56 -14.72 14.54
C ALA A 163 0.65 -13.65 15.63
N LEU A 164 -0.42 -12.87 15.83
CA LEU A 164 -0.47 -11.85 16.88
C LEU A 164 -0.51 -12.49 18.28
N GLU A 165 -1.27 -13.57 18.46
CA GLU A 165 -1.29 -14.33 19.71
C GLU A 165 0.09 -14.94 20.01
N SER A 166 0.76 -15.49 19.00
CA SER A 166 2.12 -16.01 19.14
C SER A 166 3.11 -14.92 19.55
N LEU A 167 3.01 -13.72 18.98
CA LEU A 167 3.84 -12.58 19.39
C LEU A 167 3.56 -12.17 20.85
N ARG A 168 2.30 -12.21 21.28
CA ARG A 168 1.90 -11.89 22.68
C ARG A 168 2.48 -12.84 23.71
N GLN A 169 2.81 -14.08 23.34
CA GLN A 169 3.50 -15.02 24.22
C GLN A 169 4.91 -14.52 24.59
N SER A 170 5.57 -13.78 23.69
CA SER A 170 6.88 -13.15 23.93
C SER A 170 6.76 -11.74 24.51
N CYS A 171 5.72 -11.00 24.15
CA CYS A 171 5.53 -9.59 24.53
C CYS A 171 4.03 -9.28 24.71
N GLU A 172 3.52 -9.41 25.93
CA GLU A 172 2.07 -9.39 26.23
C GLU A 172 1.34 -8.12 25.80
N PHE A 173 2.00 -6.96 25.86
CA PHE A 173 1.39 -5.65 25.65
C PHE A 173 1.35 -5.20 24.17
N VAL A 174 1.74 -6.05 23.22
CA VAL A 174 1.64 -5.69 21.80
C VAL A 174 0.18 -5.51 21.37
N CYS A 175 -0.06 -4.43 20.64
CA CYS A 175 -1.38 -4.05 20.16
C CYS A 175 -1.21 -3.14 18.92
N PRO A 176 -1.08 -3.72 17.70
CA PRO A 176 -1.22 -2.96 16.46
C PRO A 176 -2.54 -2.20 16.42
N ASN A 177 -2.55 -1.00 15.82
CA ASN A 177 -3.81 -0.28 15.60
C ASN A 177 -4.72 -1.02 14.61
N ASP A 178 -6.01 -0.69 14.63
CA ASP A 178 -7.04 -1.40 13.85
C ASP A 178 -6.78 -1.35 12.34
N GLY A 179 -6.32 -0.21 11.82
CA GLY A 179 -5.97 -0.08 10.40
C GLY A 179 -4.77 -0.94 9.98
N PHE A 180 -3.83 -1.23 10.89
CA PHE A 180 -2.78 -2.21 10.64
C PHE A 180 -3.31 -3.64 10.72
N LEU A 181 -4.19 -3.95 11.67
CA LEU A 181 -4.83 -5.27 11.77
C LEU A 181 -5.61 -5.60 10.49
N ASP A 182 -6.42 -4.67 9.99
CA ASP A 182 -7.15 -4.81 8.72
C ASP A 182 -6.19 -5.08 7.54
N GLN A 183 -5.06 -4.37 7.50
CA GLN A 183 -4.04 -4.57 6.47
C GLN A 183 -3.34 -5.91 6.57
N LEU A 184 -3.10 -6.41 7.79
CA LEU A 184 -2.57 -7.76 7.98
C LEU A 184 -3.58 -8.83 7.56
N LYS A 185 -4.89 -8.62 7.78
CA LYS A 185 -5.92 -9.51 7.25
C LYS A 185 -5.91 -9.56 5.73
N MET A 186 -5.82 -8.40 5.08
CA MET A 186 -5.65 -8.34 3.61
C MET A 186 -4.37 -9.05 3.16
N PHE A 187 -3.28 -8.96 3.94
CA PHE A 187 -2.04 -9.67 3.64
C PHE A 187 -2.19 -11.20 3.73
N GLU A 188 -2.93 -11.70 4.73
CA GLU A 188 -3.34 -13.11 4.83
C GLU A 188 -4.16 -13.55 3.62
N GLU A 189 -5.20 -12.80 3.26
CA GLU A 189 -6.08 -13.09 2.10
C GLU A 189 -5.33 -13.08 0.76
N MET A 190 -4.27 -12.27 0.64
CA MET A 190 -3.38 -12.27 -0.51
C MET A 190 -2.32 -13.39 -0.48
N GLY A 191 -2.38 -14.31 0.50
CA GLY A 191 -1.48 -15.45 0.61
C GLY A 191 -0.08 -15.07 1.13
N PHE A 192 -0.03 -14.12 2.08
CA PHE A 192 1.20 -13.63 2.71
C PHE A 192 2.22 -13.03 1.72
N LYS A 193 1.71 -12.46 0.62
CA LYS A 193 2.47 -11.73 -0.38
C LYS A 193 1.63 -10.60 -0.95
N ILE A 194 2.23 -9.45 -1.27
CA ILE A 194 1.47 -8.32 -1.80
C ILE A 194 1.16 -8.56 -3.28
N ASN A 195 -0.05 -9.04 -3.56
CA ASN A 195 -0.56 -9.17 -4.91
C ASN A 195 -1.28 -7.89 -5.36
N ARG A 196 -0.53 -7.00 -6.03
CA ARG A 196 -1.05 -5.72 -6.53
C ARG A 196 -2.16 -5.85 -7.59
N ALA A 197 -2.26 -7.00 -8.26
CA ALA A 197 -3.31 -7.26 -9.24
C ALA A 197 -4.63 -7.71 -8.59
N SER A 198 -4.61 -8.10 -7.31
CA SER A 198 -5.78 -8.59 -6.59
C SER A 198 -6.84 -7.50 -6.41
N THR A 199 -8.11 -7.91 -6.44
CA THR A 199 -9.25 -7.02 -6.16
C THR A 199 -9.13 -6.36 -4.79
N ILE A 200 -8.68 -7.12 -3.78
CA ILE A 200 -8.49 -6.63 -2.39
C ILE A 200 -7.53 -5.45 -2.38
N TYR A 201 -6.34 -5.61 -2.98
CA TYR A 201 -5.33 -4.55 -3.01
C TYR A 201 -5.81 -3.32 -3.79
N LYS A 202 -6.43 -3.51 -4.97
CA LYS A 202 -6.94 -2.39 -5.77
C LYS A 202 -8.01 -1.59 -5.03
N ARG A 203 -8.94 -2.27 -4.34
CA ARG A 203 -9.95 -1.61 -3.53
C ARG A 203 -9.32 -0.85 -2.36
N PHE A 204 -8.33 -1.43 -1.71
CA PHE A 204 -7.57 -0.73 -0.68
C PHE A 204 -6.86 0.52 -1.23
N GLN A 205 -6.18 0.43 -2.38
CA GLN A 205 -5.57 1.59 -3.02
C GLN A 205 -6.59 2.67 -3.39
N LEU A 206 -7.75 2.27 -3.93
CA LEU A 206 -8.83 3.20 -4.23
C LEU A 206 -9.35 3.89 -2.96
N LYS A 207 -9.51 3.16 -1.85
CA LYS A 207 -9.89 3.73 -0.55
C LYS A 207 -8.86 4.77 -0.09
N VAL A 208 -7.57 4.41 -0.09
CA VAL A 208 -6.46 5.32 0.28
C VAL A 208 -6.47 6.57 -0.60
N MET A 209 -6.70 6.40 -1.90
CA MET A 209 -6.78 7.49 -2.87
C MET A 209 -7.98 8.40 -2.60
N GLY A 210 -9.16 7.82 -2.33
CA GLY A 210 -10.37 8.56 -1.96
C GLY A 210 -10.20 9.34 -0.67
N ASP A 211 -9.53 8.77 0.33
CA ASP A 211 -9.26 9.46 1.60
C ASP A 211 -8.32 10.66 1.43
N SER A 212 -7.27 10.52 0.61
CA SER A 212 -6.41 11.65 0.23
C SER A 212 -7.21 12.76 -0.44
N TYR A 213 -8.06 12.40 -1.40
CA TYR A 213 -8.92 13.37 -2.07
C TYR A 213 -9.87 14.08 -1.08
N ASN A 214 -10.49 13.33 -0.17
CA ASN A 214 -11.41 13.87 0.84
C ASN A 214 -10.75 14.85 1.81
N ARG A 215 -9.43 14.72 2.03
CA ARG A 215 -8.63 15.69 2.80
C ARG A 215 -8.24 16.95 2.00
N GLY A 216 -8.64 17.04 0.74
CA GLY A 216 -8.29 18.14 -0.16
C GLY A 216 -6.89 18.01 -0.78
N GLU A 217 -6.26 16.83 -0.69
CA GLU A 217 -4.98 16.58 -1.34
C GLU A 217 -5.19 16.43 -2.85
N ARG A 218 -4.37 17.10 -3.66
CA ARG A 218 -4.35 16.85 -5.10
C ARG A 218 -3.67 15.51 -5.36
N ILE A 219 -4.35 14.62 -6.07
CA ILE A 219 -3.79 13.35 -6.48
C ILE A 219 -2.93 13.57 -7.73
N ASP A 220 -1.66 13.19 -7.67
CA ASP A 220 -0.79 13.20 -8.84
C ASP A 220 -1.29 12.20 -9.89
N SER A 221 -1.38 12.63 -11.14
CA SER A 221 -1.66 11.80 -12.33
C SER A 221 -0.80 10.52 -12.43
N SER A 222 0.39 10.51 -11.84
CA SER A 222 1.28 9.34 -11.79
C SER A 222 0.74 8.20 -10.92
N LYS A 223 -0.24 8.48 -10.05
CA LYS A 223 -0.96 7.46 -9.26
C LYS A 223 -2.11 6.83 -10.03
N PHE A 224 -2.45 7.35 -11.20
CA PHE A 224 -3.46 6.75 -12.07
C PHE A 224 -2.83 5.71 -12.98
N GLY A 225 -3.61 4.69 -13.35
CA GLY A 225 -3.18 3.70 -14.33
C GLY A 225 -2.91 4.36 -15.67
N VAL A 226 -1.92 3.85 -16.39
CA VAL A 226 -1.54 4.35 -17.72
C VAL A 226 -2.71 4.29 -18.69
N ASP A 227 -2.73 5.18 -19.69
CA ASP A 227 -3.75 5.14 -20.73
C ASP A 227 -3.53 3.95 -21.69
N PRO A 228 -4.38 2.92 -21.67
CA PRO A 228 -4.20 1.72 -22.49
C PRO A 228 -4.50 1.98 -23.98
N GLY A 229 -5.01 3.17 -24.33
CA GLY A 229 -5.25 3.57 -25.71
C GLY A 229 -4.04 4.21 -26.39
N LEU A 230 -2.93 4.45 -25.69
CA LEU A 230 -1.69 4.96 -26.29
C LEU A 230 -0.86 3.84 -26.94
N PRO A 231 -0.19 4.10 -28.07
CA PRO A 231 0.70 3.13 -28.70
C PRO A 231 1.89 2.80 -27.79
N THR A 232 2.19 1.51 -27.67
CA THR A 232 3.21 0.90 -26.79
C THR A 232 4.63 1.46 -26.96
N SER A 233 4.91 2.23 -28.01
CA SER A 233 6.21 2.86 -28.28
C SER A 233 6.62 3.97 -27.31
N THR A 234 5.77 4.36 -26.37
CA THR A 234 6.05 5.41 -25.38
C THR A 234 6.31 4.88 -23.98
N ILE A 235 6.27 3.55 -23.79
CA ILE A 235 6.55 2.89 -22.52
C ILE A 235 8.01 2.39 -22.57
N SER A 236 8.94 3.26 -22.19
CA SER A 236 10.34 2.85 -22.04
C SER A 236 10.52 1.92 -20.84
N SER A 237 11.06 0.75 -21.16
CA SER A 237 12.02 -0.03 -20.38
C SER A 237 11.61 -0.49 -18.99
N GLU A 238 10.98 -1.67 -18.92
CA GLU A 238 11.39 -2.80 -18.07
C GLU A 238 10.41 -3.96 -18.26
N VAL A 239 10.69 -4.84 -19.24
CA VAL A 239 10.37 -6.27 -19.15
C VAL A 239 11.18 -7.02 -20.21
N SER A 240 12.26 -7.64 -19.74
CA SER A 240 13.05 -8.60 -20.51
C SER A 240 12.29 -9.93 -20.60
N ALA A 241 11.88 -10.28 -21.82
CA ALA A 241 11.72 -11.61 -22.42
C ALA A 241 11.19 -12.79 -21.58
N SER A 242 10.12 -13.42 -22.06
CA SER A 242 10.18 -14.78 -22.62
C SER A 242 8.84 -15.20 -23.25
N SER A 243 8.95 -16.12 -24.19
CA SER A 243 8.03 -16.50 -25.26
C SER A 243 6.86 -17.40 -24.86
N GLU A 244 5.80 -17.28 -25.67
CA GLU A 244 4.73 -18.25 -25.98
C GLU A 244 3.64 -18.50 -24.92
N GLU A 245 2.39 -18.31 -25.37
CA GLU A 245 1.12 -18.43 -24.62
C GLU A 245 0.80 -17.33 -23.59
N ALA A 246 1.11 -16.06 -23.90
CA ALA A 246 0.37 -14.96 -23.29
C ALA A 246 -1.10 -15.03 -23.76
N LYS A 247 -1.97 -15.70 -22.99
CA LYS A 247 -3.43 -15.54 -23.13
C LYS A 247 -3.68 -14.03 -23.21
N ARG A 248 -4.12 -13.55 -24.38
CA ARG A 248 -4.46 -12.14 -24.56
C ARG A 248 -5.51 -11.80 -23.49
N MET A 249 -5.12 -10.99 -22.52
CA MET A 249 -6.05 -10.54 -21.50
C MET A 249 -7.16 -9.73 -22.18
N PRO A 250 -8.42 -9.88 -21.75
CA PRO A 250 -9.52 -9.13 -22.33
C PRO A 250 -9.23 -7.62 -22.33
N ALA A 251 -9.51 -6.98 -23.45
CA ALA A 251 -9.44 -5.53 -23.56
C ALA A 251 -10.83 -4.93 -23.74
N TYR A 252 -11.09 -3.85 -23.03
CA TYR A 252 -12.34 -3.10 -23.11
C TYR A 252 -12.16 -1.93 -24.07
N ARG A 253 -13.01 -1.89 -25.09
CA ARG A 253 -12.92 -0.92 -26.19
C ARG A 253 -14.16 -0.06 -26.24
N CYS A 254 -14.00 1.23 -26.58
CA CYS A 254 -15.12 2.10 -26.87
C CYS A 254 -15.95 1.54 -28.03
N LYS A 255 -17.26 1.36 -27.84
CA LYS A 255 -18.15 0.81 -28.87
C LYS A 255 -18.27 1.68 -30.14
N LYS A 256 -18.03 2.99 -30.01
CA LYS A 256 -18.11 3.96 -31.13
C LYS A 256 -16.85 3.96 -32.01
N CYS A 257 -15.66 3.96 -31.42
CA CYS A 257 -14.40 4.14 -32.15
C CYS A 257 -13.37 3.02 -31.95
N ARG A 258 -13.70 1.99 -31.18
CA ARG A 258 -12.87 0.80 -30.88
C ARG A 258 -11.53 1.07 -30.17
N ARG A 259 -11.28 2.32 -29.76
CA ARG A 259 -10.15 2.69 -28.89
C ARG A 259 -10.20 1.89 -27.59
N ILE A 260 -9.07 1.36 -27.14
CA ILE A 260 -8.95 0.71 -25.83
C ILE A 260 -9.14 1.76 -24.73
N VAL A 261 -9.95 1.43 -23.74
CA VAL A 261 -10.31 2.32 -22.61
C VAL A 261 -10.01 1.69 -21.25
N ALA A 262 -9.90 0.36 -21.18
CA ALA A 262 -9.42 -0.36 -20.01
C ALA A 262 -8.93 -1.75 -20.45
N LEU A 263 -8.06 -2.34 -19.65
CA LEU A 263 -7.65 -3.75 -19.74
C LEU A 263 -8.25 -4.52 -18.56
N GLU A 264 -8.29 -5.84 -18.67
CA GLU A 264 -8.71 -6.74 -17.57
C GLU A 264 -7.96 -6.42 -16.26
N GLU A 265 -6.67 -6.13 -16.35
CA GLU A 265 -5.83 -5.75 -15.21
C GLU A 265 -6.25 -4.43 -14.55
N ASN A 266 -7.02 -3.56 -15.20
CA ASN A 266 -7.50 -2.31 -14.61
C ASN A 266 -8.84 -2.49 -13.89
N LEU A 267 -9.48 -3.66 -14.01
CA LEU A 267 -10.77 -3.91 -13.37
C LEU A 267 -10.62 -3.99 -11.85
N VAL A 268 -11.64 -3.46 -11.17
CA VAL A 268 -11.83 -3.60 -9.74
C VAL A 268 -13.10 -4.40 -9.49
N GLY A 269 -12.92 -5.64 -9.04
CA GLY A 269 -14.02 -6.54 -8.71
C GLY A 269 -14.84 -6.05 -7.50
N HIS A 270 -16.08 -6.50 -7.42
CA HIS A 270 -16.95 -6.29 -6.27
C HIS A 270 -17.91 -7.47 -6.10
N GLU A 271 -18.28 -7.73 -4.85
CA GLU A 271 -19.24 -8.77 -4.52
C GLU A 271 -20.66 -8.18 -4.55
N PRO A 272 -21.64 -8.84 -5.20
CA PRO A 272 -23.02 -8.38 -5.23
C PRO A 272 -23.65 -8.15 -3.84
N GLY A 273 -24.35 -7.04 -3.65
CA GLY A 273 -25.00 -6.66 -2.38
C GLY A 273 -24.05 -6.10 -1.31
N GLU A 274 -22.74 -6.10 -1.54
CA GLU A 274 -21.74 -5.61 -0.60
C GLU A 274 -21.94 -4.12 -0.25
N GLY A 275 -22.04 -3.79 1.05
CA GLY A 275 -22.27 -2.42 1.50
C GLY A 275 -23.71 -1.91 1.35
N GLU A 276 -24.67 -2.73 0.89
CA GLU A 276 -26.08 -2.34 0.79
C GLU A 276 -26.69 -1.99 2.16
N SER A 277 -26.27 -2.70 3.22
CA SER A 277 -26.75 -2.51 4.60
C SER A 277 -26.39 -1.15 5.22
N CYS A 278 -25.31 -0.50 4.77
CA CYS A 278 -24.92 0.83 5.22
C CYS A 278 -25.94 1.92 4.83
N PHE A 279 -26.85 1.65 3.88
CA PHE A 279 -27.82 2.60 3.35
C PHE A 279 -29.29 2.17 3.54
N GLU A 280 -29.55 1.03 4.20
CA GLU A 280 -30.90 0.50 4.40
C GLU A 280 -31.82 1.38 5.26
N TRP A 281 -31.27 2.33 6.04
CA TRP A 281 -32.08 3.19 6.92
C TRP A 281 -33.13 4.06 6.18
N LYS A 282 -33.01 4.22 4.85
CA LYS A 282 -33.99 4.92 4.01
C LYS A 282 -34.89 4.03 3.15
N LYS A 283 -34.68 2.71 3.08
CA LYS A 283 -35.57 1.82 2.32
C LYS A 283 -36.77 1.48 3.19
N ARG A 284 -37.91 2.16 2.96
CA ARG A 284 -39.21 1.78 3.54
C ARG A 284 -39.41 0.27 3.39
N LYS A 285 -39.67 -0.41 4.52
CA LYS A 285 -39.99 -1.84 4.60
C LYS A 285 -40.95 -2.24 3.50
N ASN A 286 -40.44 -2.88 2.46
CA ASN A 286 -41.23 -3.75 1.61
C ASN A 286 -40.48 -5.08 1.48
N SER A 287 -40.88 -5.98 2.36
CA SER A 287 -40.99 -7.43 2.16
C SER A 287 -39.82 -8.16 1.50
N LYS A 288 -39.07 -8.87 2.37
CA LYS A 288 -38.32 -10.11 2.12
C LYS A 288 -38.44 -10.67 0.69
N SER A 289 -37.42 -10.42 -0.13
CA SER A 289 -37.00 -11.37 -1.15
C SER A 289 -35.49 -11.52 -1.00
N SER A 290 -35.05 -12.73 -0.66
CA SER A 290 -33.66 -13.13 -0.78
C SER A 290 -33.32 -13.04 -2.27
N LYS A 291 -32.76 -11.90 -2.69
CA LYS A 291 -32.27 -11.75 -4.06
C LYS A 291 -30.95 -12.52 -4.12
N THR A 292 -31.01 -13.70 -4.72
CA THR A 292 -29.83 -14.38 -5.24
C THR A 292 -29.26 -13.46 -6.32
N TYR A 293 -28.22 -12.70 -5.97
CA TYR A 293 -27.53 -11.88 -6.94
C TYR A 293 -26.66 -12.79 -7.81
N ASP A 294 -26.97 -12.84 -9.10
CA ASP A 294 -26.11 -13.51 -10.09
C ASP A 294 -24.95 -12.55 -10.43
N GLU A 295 -23.71 -12.96 -10.17
CA GLU A 295 -22.48 -12.19 -10.46
C GLU A 295 -22.41 -11.74 -11.94
N HIS A 296 -23.12 -12.43 -12.83
CA HIS A 296 -23.11 -12.17 -14.26
C HIS A 296 -23.98 -10.98 -14.73
N GLU A 297 -24.80 -10.35 -13.87
CA GLU A 297 -25.79 -9.34 -14.29
C GLU A 297 -25.43 -7.87 -14.01
N CYS A 298 -24.21 -7.56 -13.57
CA CYS A 298 -23.81 -6.16 -13.40
C CYS A 298 -23.89 -5.40 -14.73
N SER A 299 -24.63 -4.28 -14.78
CA SER A 299 -24.77 -3.44 -15.99
C SER A 299 -23.51 -2.64 -16.33
N SER A 300 -22.55 -2.61 -15.39
CA SER A 300 -21.33 -1.82 -15.48
C SER A 300 -20.14 -2.61 -14.96
N ILE A 301 -18.96 -2.19 -15.40
CA ILE A 301 -17.67 -2.59 -14.82
C ILE A 301 -17.09 -1.39 -14.06
N PHE A 302 -16.25 -1.67 -13.06
CA PHE A 302 -15.50 -0.66 -12.33
C PHE A 302 -14.03 -0.85 -12.60
N VAL A 303 -13.31 0.26 -12.71
CA VAL A 303 -11.89 0.28 -13.00
C VAL A 303 -11.16 1.19 -12.02
N GLU A 304 -9.84 1.04 -11.94
CA GLU A 304 -8.97 2.05 -11.36
C GLU A 304 -9.02 3.34 -12.19
N PRO A 305 -8.76 4.53 -11.61
CA PRO A 305 -8.66 5.75 -12.40
C PRO A 305 -7.50 5.64 -13.38
N LEU A 306 -7.76 5.99 -14.64
CA LEU A 306 -6.80 5.92 -15.72
C LEU A 306 -6.47 7.32 -16.24
N GLN A 307 -5.25 7.53 -16.71
CA GLN A 307 -4.75 8.84 -17.18
C GLN A 307 -5.59 9.47 -18.30
N TRP A 308 -6.34 8.68 -19.08
CA TRP A 308 -7.23 9.25 -20.11
C TRP A 308 -8.49 9.92 -19.53
N MET A 309 -8.81 9.68 -18.26
CA MET A 309 -10.00 10.22 -17.57
C MET A 309 -9.79 11.69 -17.18
N LYS A 310 -9.74 12.59 -18.17
CA LYS A 310 -9.40 14.02 -17.98
C LYS A 310 -10.10 14.71 -16.82
N SER A 311 -11.42 14.54 -16.67
CA SER A 311 -12.15 15.19 -15.56
C SER A 311 -11.69 14.71 -14.18
N VAL A 312 -11.21 13.48 -14.06
CA VAL A 312 -10.62 12.95 -12.82
C VAL A 312 -9.25 13.58 -12.59
N GLU A 313 -8.43 13.68 -13.63
CA GLU A 313 -7.10 14.34 -13.60
C GLU A 313 -7.17 15.83 -13.29
N GLU A 314 -8.18 16.52 -13.82
CA GLU A 314 -8.48 17.93 -13.54
C GLU A 314 -8.99 18.14 -12.09
N GLY A 315 -9.27 17.05 -11.36
CA GLY A 315 -9.64 17.07 -9.96
C GLY A 315 -11.13 17.28 -9.71
N ALA A 316 -12.02 16.90 -10.64
CA ALA A 316 -13.45 16.95 -10.37
C ALA A 316 -13.89 15.84 -9.37
N LEU A 317 -14.93 16.14 -8.58
CA LEU A 317 -15.53 15.26 -7.56
C LEU A 317 -16.40 14.15 -8.14
N GLU A 318 -17.06 14.45 -9.25
CA GLU A 318 -17.89 13.53 -10.00
C GLU A 318 -18.05 14.04 -11.43
N GLY A 319 -18.43 13.15 -12.34
CA GLY A 319 -18.64 13.54 -13.71
C GLY A 319 -18.72 12.39 -14.70
N LYS A 320 -18.91 12.76 -15.97
CA LYS A 320 -19.03 11.80 -17.07
C LYS A 320 -17.63 11.36 -17.52
N LEU A 321 -17.45 10.06 -17.70
CA LEU A 321 -16.28 9.52 -18.38
C LEU A 321 -16.55 9.48 -19.89
N SER A 322 -15.74 10.20 -20.67
CA SER A 322 -15.89 10.36 -22.12
C SER A 322 -14.66 9.85 -22.86
N CYS A 323 -14.87 9.14 -23.97
CA CYS A 323 -13.76 8.61 -24.78
C CYS A 323 -12.95 9.74 -25.42
N LEU A 324 -11.63 9.78 -25.17
CA LEU A 324 -10.73 10.82 -25.71
C LEU A 324 -10.71 10.96 -27.23
N HIS A 325 -11.05 9.90 -27.97
CA HIS A 325 -10.98 9.92 -29.43
C HIS A 325 -12.29 10.34 -30.12
N CYS A 326 -13.44 10.14 -29.49
CA CYS A 326 -14.74 10.31 -30.18
C CYS A 326 -15.84 10.96 -29.32
N ASP A 327 -15.49 11.39 -28.12
CA ASP A 327 -16.34 12.04 -27.10
C ASP A 327 -17.60 11.26 -26.72
N ALA A 328 -17.68 9.98 -27.08
CA ALA A 328 -18.75 9.13 -26.62
C ALA A 328 -18.71 8.99 -25.10
N ARG A 329 -19.84 9.22 -24.44
CA ARG A 329 -19.99 8.90 -23.02
C ARG A 329 -19.86 7.39 -22.80
N LEU A 330 -18.86 7.00 -22.02
CA LEU A 330 -18.56 5.63 -21.66
C LEU A 330 -19.15 5.26 -20.29
N GLY A 331 -19.23 6.23 -19.39
CA GLY A 331 -19.65 5.98 -18.03
C GLY A 331 -19.74 7.21 -17.15
N TYR A 332 -19.46 7.03 -15.86
CA TYR A 332 -19.55 8.05 -14.82
C TYR A 332 -18.56 7.73 -13.70
N PHE A 333 -18.08 8.75 -13.00
CA PHE A 333 -17.28 8.56 -11.80
C PHE A 333 -17.80 9.43 -10.66
N ASN A 334 -17.59 8.98 -9.42
CA ASN A 334 -17.91 9.74 -8.22
C ASN A 334 -16.98 9.29 -7.08
N TRP A 335 -16.27 10.23 -6.48
CA TRP A 335 -15.33 9.96 -5.38
C TRP A 335 -16.02 9.54 -4.07
N SER A 336 -17.27 9.96 -3.84
CA SER A 336 -18.11 9.50 -2.72
C SER A 336 -18.73 8.12 -2.97
N GLY A 337 -18.72 7.65 -4.21
CA GLY A 337 -19.15 6.30 -4.59
C GLY A 337 -20.45 6.23 -5.37
N ILE A 338 -20.74 5.03 -5.87
CA ILE A 338 -21.90 4.71 -6.72
C ILE A 338 -22.46 3.35 -6.31
N GLN A 339 -23.78 3.23 -6.25
CA GLN A 339 -24.46 1.94 -6.11
C GLN A 339 -24.49 1.21 -7.47
N CYS A 340 -23.94 0.00 -7.53
CA CYS A 340 -24.04 -0.89 -8.68
C CYS A 340 -25.46 -1.47 -8.81
N SER A 341 -25.84 -1.92 -10.00
CA SER A 341 -27.14 -2.55 -10.24
C SER A 341 -27.34 -3.86 -9.46
N CYS A 342 -26.26 -4.50 -9.02
CA CYS A 342 -26.28 -5.65 -8.13
C CYS A 342 -26.41 -5.29 -6.64
N GLY A 343 -26.65 -4.02 -6.30
CA GLY A 343 -26.83 -3.56 -4.93
C GLY A 343 -25.55 -3.07 -4.24
N SER A 344 -24.37 -3.46 -4.74
CA SER A 344 -23.09 -3.15 -4.09
C SER A 344 -22.74 -1.66 -4.11
N TRP A 345 -22.19 -1.16 -3.02
CA TRP A 345 -21.70 0.21 -2.90
C TRP A 345 -20.20 0.28 -3.16
N ILE A 346 -19.80 0.99 -4.22
CA ILE A 346 -18.39 1.12 -4.63
C ILE A 346 -17.91 2.52 -4.32
N THR A 347 -16.82 2.67 -3.57
CA THR A 347 -16.23 3.97 -3.20
C THR A 347 -14.70 3.92 -3.16
N PRO A 348 -14.01 4.87 -3.81
CA PRO A 348 -14.50 5.70 -4.93
C PRO A 348 -14.88 4.84 -6.14
N ALA A 349 -15.74 5.36 -7.02
CA ALA A 349 -16.25 4.60 -8.16
C ALA A 349 -15.88 5.24 -9.50
N PHE A 350 -15.21 4.48 -10.37
CA PHE A 350 -14.97 4.83 -11.77
C PHE A 350 -15.65 3.77 -12.66
N GLN A 351 -16.87 4.10 -13.08
CA GLN A 351 -17.79 3.15 -13.70
C GLN A 351 -17.77 3.29 -15.22
N LEU A 352 -17.59 2.18 -15.94
CA LEU A 352 -17.86 2.09 -17.39
C LEU A 352 -19.09 1.23 -17.64
N HIS A 353 -20.04 1.72 -18.43
CA HIS A 353 -21.26 0.96 -18.72
C HIS A 353 -20.99 -0.11 -19.77
N LYS A 354 -21.37 -1.37 -19.49
CA LYS A 354 -21.18 -2.49 -20.43
C LYS A 354 -21.85 -2.23 -21.79
N GLY A 355 -22.97 -1.50 -21.84
CA GLY A 355 -23.61 -1.12 -23.10
C GLY A 355 -22.81 -0.14 -23.99
N ARG A 356 -21.74 0.47 -23.46
CA ARG A 356 -20.90 1.48 -24.14
C ARG A 356 -19.50 0.96 -24.50
N VAL A 357 -19.14 -0.24 -24.06
CA VAL A 357 -17.85 -0.87 -24.30
C VAL A 357 -18.03 -2.27 -24.89
N ASP A 358 -17.10 -2.69 -25.74
CA ASP A 358 -17.02 -4.06 -26.25
C ASP A 358 -15.79 -4.75 -25.64
N ILE A 359 -15.88 -6.06 -25.40
CA ILE A 359 -14.80 -6.91 -24.90
C ILE A 359 -14.15 -7.60 -26.10
N SER A 360 -12.81 -7.55 -26.20
CA SER A 360 -12.03 -8.19 -27.26
C SER A 360 -10.95 -9.10 -26.73
#